data_AF-A0A1L5L1N8-F1
#
_entry.id   AF-A0A1L5L1N8-F1
#
_cell.length_a   1.000
_cell.length_b   1.000
_cell.length_c   1.000
_cell.angle_alpha   90.00
_cell.angle_beta   90.00
_cell.angle_gamma   90.00
#
_symmetry.space_group_name_H-M   'P 1'
#
loop_
_entity.id
_entity.type
_entity.pdbx_description
1 polymer ?
#
loop_
_entity_poly.entity_id
_entity_poly.type
_entity_poly.pdbx_seq_one_letter_code
_entity_poly.pdbx_strand_id
1 'polypeptide(L)'
;MASGQELYLGVVIGHPKNHLEYRAKSYEDLCEAQRTHRPTKSYEQFTATMGDEERDSAPAWCKAGVEAAMKAPSAMNRQPIMFSYNPADDTAAAHIDTTAGDEHHAMNDMGIAKLHFQIGAGQGQWAWGDGGLFIHK
;
A
#
# COMPACT_ATOMS: atom_id res chain seq x y z
N MET A 1 0.84 4.77 -33.38
CA MET A 1 1.56 5.24 -32.18
C MET A 1 2.35 6.47 -32.58
N ALA A 2 2.13 7.63 -31.95
CA ALA A 2 2.97 8.80 -32.20
C ALA A 2 4.38 8.51 -31.69
N SER A 3 5.39 8.82 -32.50
CA SER A 3 6.82 8.66 -32.21
C SER A 3 7.17 9.31 -30.86
N GLY A 4 7.27 8.52 -29.78
CA GLY A 4 7.64 9.00 -28.44
C GLY A 4 6.70 8.64 -27.29
N GLN A 5 5.59 7.92 -27.54
CA GLN A 5 4.71 7.41 -26.47
C GLN A 5 4.90 5.90 -26.28
N GLU A 6 5.09 5.49 -25.03
CA GLU A 6 5.16 4.07 -24.63
C GLU A 6 4.05 3.76 -23.62
N LEU A 7 3.50 2.55 -23.71
CA LEU A 7 2.53 2.08 -22.72
C LEU A 7 3.26 1.83 -21.40
N TYR A 8 2.89 2.58 -20.37
CA TYR A 8 3.51 2.47 -19.05
C TYR A 8 2.77 1.49 -18.13
N LEU A 9 1.46 1.64 -17.99
CA LEU A 9 0.59 0.76 -17.19
C LEU A 9 -0.83 0.77 -17.77
N GLY A 10 -1.50 -0.38 -17.74
CA GLY A 10 -2.92 -0.51 -18.09
C GLY A 10 -3.75 -0.95 -16.89
N VAL A 11 -4.83 -0.23 -16.59
CA VAL A 11 -5.83 -0.64 -15.60
C VAL A 11 -7.07 -1.12 -16.35
N VAL A 12 -7.42 -2.40 -16.20
CA VAL A 12 -8.60 -3.01 -16.82
C VAL A 12 -9.67 -3.18 -15.75
N ILE A 13 -10.89 -2.72 -16.05
CA ILE A 13 -12.03 -2.78 -15.15
C ILE A 13 -13.18 -3.48 -15.88
N GLY A 14 -13.83 -4.42 -15.21
CA GLY A 14 -14.94 -5.18 -15.75
C GLY A 14 -15.50 -6.16 -14.73
N HIS A 15 -16.57 -6.86 -15.10
CA HIS A 15 -17.15 -7.88 -14.23
C HIS A 15 -16.29 -9.16 -14.26
N PRO A 16 -15.89 -9.71 -13.09
CA PRO A 16 -15.28 -11.03 -13.05
C PRO A 16 -16.30 -12.09 -13.51
N LYS A 17 -15.80 -13.24 -13.99
CA LYS A 17 -16.61 -14.35 -14.53
C LYS A 17 -17.81 -14.72 -13.63
N ASN A 18 -17.64 -14.66 -12.31
CA ASN A 18 -18.65 -15.02 -11.32
C ASN A 18 -19.16 -13.81 -10.52
N HIS A 19 -19.24 -12.61 -11.13
CA HIS A 19 -19.57 -11.38 -10.41
C HIS A 19 -20.93 -11.38 -9.69
N LEU A 20 -21.93 -12.11 -10.21
CA LEU A 20 -23.25 -12.22 -9.56
C LEU A 20 -23.16 -13.00 -8.25
N GLU A 21 -22.44 -14.13 -8.25
CA GLU A 21 -22.18 -14.93 -7.04
C GLU A 21 -21.35 -14.14 -6.02
N TYR A 22 -20.31 -13.44 -6.49
CA TYR A 22 -19.47 -12.61 -5.63
C TYR A 22 -20.26 -11.49 -4.94
N ARG A 23 -21.19 -10.85 -5.66
CA ARG A 23 -22.06 -9.81 -5.11
C ARG A 23 -23.10 -10.33 -4.11
N ALA A 24 -23.41 -11.62 -4.15
CA ALA A 24 -24.35 -12.26 -3.23
C ALA A 24 -23.70 -12.71 -1.92
N LYS A 25 -22.35 -12.72 -1.85
CA LYS A 25 -21.61 -13.09 -0.63
C LYS A 25 -21.85 -12.09 0.50
N SER A 26 -21.83 -12.59 1.74
CA SER A 26 -21.84 -11.73 2.91
C SER A 26 -20.55 -10.90 3.00
N TYR A 27 -20.58 -9.82 3.77
CA TYR A 27 -19.37 -9.03 4.05
C TYR A 27 -18.26 -9.89 4.67
N GLU A 28 -18.62 -10.79 5.60
CA GLU A 28 -17.69 -11.69 6.27
C GLU A 28 -17.02 -12.65 5.27
N ASP A 29 -17.78 -13.24 4.35
CA ASP A 29 -17.26 -14.11 3.28
C ASP A 29 -16.33 -13.36 2.32
N LEU A 30 -16.63 -12.09 2.04
CA LEU A 30 -15.80 -11.23 1.20
C LEU A 30 -14.48 -10.90 1.90
N CYS A 31 -14.52 -10.60 3.20
CA CYS A 31 -13.32 -10.40 4.00
C CYS A 31 -12.46 -11.66 4.06
N GLU A 32 -13.06 -12.84 4.29
CA GLU A 32 -12.32 -14.09 4.34
C GLU A 32 -11.68 -14.47 2.99
N ALA A 33 -12.43 -14.29 1.91
CA ALA A 33 -11.91 -14.46 0.56
C ALA A 33 -10.73 -13.50 0.29
N GLN A 34 -10.84 -12.22 0.69
CA GLN A 34 -9.75 -11.26 0.53
C GLN A 34 -8.50 -11.66 1.32
N ARG A 35 -8.67 -12.11 2.57
CA ARG A 35 -7.56 -12.50 3.47
C ARG A 35 -6.80 -13.72 2.97
N THR A 36 -7.45 -14.63 2.26
CA THR A 36 -6.87 -15.90 1.81
C THR A 36 -6.47 -15.93 0.34
N HIS A 37 -6.96 -14.96 -0.47
CA HIS A 37 -6.73 -14.96 -1.91
C HIS A 37 -5.26 -14.77 -2.33
N ARG A 38 -4.47 -14.04 -1.54
CA ARG A 38 -3.04 -13.84 -1.84
C ARG A 38 -2.20 -13.78 -0.56
N PRO A 39 -0.94 -14.25 -0.58
CA PRO A 39 0.00 -13.97 0.49
C PRO A 39 0.24 -12.46 0.62
N THR A 40 0.19 -11.97 1.84
CA THR A 40 0.48 -10.57 2.19
C THR A 40 1.58 -10.55 3.25
N LYS A 41 2.57 -9.66 3.08
CA LYS A 41 3.61 -9.42 4.09
C LYS A 41 2.95 -9.01 5.41
N SER A 42 3.56 -9.35 6.54
CA SER A 42 3.04 -8.96 7.86
C SER A 42 3.15 -7.44 8.06
N TYR A 43 2.46 -6.92 9.07
CA TYR A 43 2.58 -5.51 9.44
C TYR A 43 4.03 -5.13 9.73
N GLU A 44 4.75 -5.99 10.47
CA GLU A 44 6.16 -5.80 10.83
C GLU A 44 7.07 -5.78 9.60
N GLN A 45 6.76 -6.56 8.57
CA GLN A 45 7.50 -6.51 7.30
C GLN A 45 7.23 -5.23 6.52
N PHE A 46 6.02 -4.66 6.61
CA PHE A 46 5.71 -3.34 6.07
C PHE A 46 6.34 -2.21 6.88
N THR A 47 6.67 -2.44 8.15
CA THR A 47 7.33 -1.45 9.03
C THR A 47 8.69 -1.94 9.52
N ALA A 48 9.44 -2.64 8.67
CA ALA A 48 10.65 -3.36 9.07
C ALA A 48 11.77 -2.43 9.56
N THR A 49 11.69 -1.14 9.21
CA THR A 49 12.62 -0.09 9.67
C THR A 49 12.28 0.46 11.05
N MET A 50 11.14 0.07 11.63
CA MET A 50 10.70 0.50 12.96
C MET A 50 10.97 -0.56 14.01
N GLY A 51 11.48 -0.12 15.18
CA GLY A 51 11.52 -0.93 16.39
C GLY A 51 10.13 -1.25 16.94
N ASP A 52 10.03 -2.22 17.84
CA ASP A 52 8.74 -2.64 18.43
C ASP A 52 8.09 -1.49 19.22
N GLU A 53 8.87 -0.76 20.03
CA GLU A 53 8.37 0.41 20.79
C GLU A 53 7.86 1.54 19.87
N GLU A 54 8.50 1.74 18.72
CA GLU A 54 8.07 2.73 17.72
C GLU A 54 6.76 2.30 17.04
N ARG A 55 6.60 1.01 16.74
CA ARG A 55 5.33 0.48 16.20
C ARG A 55 4.21 0.61 17.22
N ASP A 56 4.49 0.30 18.48
CA ASP A 56 3.49 0.37 19.55
C ASP A 56 3.05 1.81 19.80
N SER A 57 3.99 2.76 19.79
CA SER A 57 3.72 4.18 20.00
C SER A 57 3.16 4.91 18.76
N ALA A 58 3.22 4.30 17.57
CA ALA A 58 2.68 4.90 16.36
C ALA A 58 1.18 5.25 16.50
N PRO A 59 0.75 6.43 16.03
CA PRO A 59 -0.63 6.87 16.17
C PRO A 59 -1.59 6.01 15.35
N ALA A 60 -2.86 5.99 15.75
CA ALA A 60 -3.88 5.17 15.11
C ALA A 60 -4.02 5.45 13.61
N TRP A 61 -3.87 6.71 13.18
CA TRP A 61 -3.90 7.07 11.75
C TRP A 61 -2.76 6.41 10.96
N CYS A 62 -1.57 6.29 11.55
CA CYS A 62 -0.42 5.68 10.89
C CYS A 62 -0.61 4.17 10.78
N LYS A 63 -1.04 3.52 11.87
CA LYS A 63 -1.34 2.08 11.90
C LYS A 63 -2.41 1.73 10.86
N ALA A 64 -3.52 2.48 10.85
CA ALA A 64 -4.59 2.30 9.87
C ALA A 64 -4.13 2.56 8.42
N GLY A 65 -3.23 3.54 8.22
CA GLY A 65 -2.58 3.78 6.94
C GLY A 65 -1.78 2.57 6.45
N VAL A 66 -0.91 2.01 7.29
CA VAL A 66 -0.13 0.81 6.94
C VAL A 66 -1.06 -0.38 6.65
N GLU A 67 -2.07 -0.64 7.49
CA GLU A 67 -3.03 -1.72 7.27
C GLU A 67 -3.82 -1.58 5.95
N ALA A 68 -4.14 -0.35 5.55
CA ALA A 68 -4.75 -0.09 4.25
C ALA A 68 -3.74 -0.31 3.11
N ALA A 69 -2.49 0.12 3.27
CA ALA A 69 -1.42 -0.09 2.29
C ALA A 69 -1.10 -1.57 2.07
N MET A 70 -1.22 -2.42 3.10
CA MET A 70 -1.09 -3.88 2.97
C MET A 70 -2.11 -4.49 1.98
N LYS A 71 -3.24 -3.81 1.75
CA LYS A 71 -4.27 -4.23 0.78
C LYS A 71 -4.00 -3.72 -0.63
N ALA A 72 -3.00 -2.86 -0.83
CA ALA A 72 -2.66 -2.31 -2.14
C ALA A 72 -2.21 -3.40 -3.14
N PRO A 73 -2.59 -3.32 -4.42
CA PRO A 73 -1.95 -4.12 -5.45
C PRO A 73 -0.51 -3.66 -5.68
N SER A 74 0.35 -4.59 -6.11
CA SER A 74 1.72 -4.29 -6.54
C SER A 74 2.10 -5.22 -7.68
N ALA A 75 3.07 -4.83 -8.51
CA ALA A 75 3.58 -5.68 -9.58
C ALA A 75 4.03 -7.04 -9.02
N MET A 76 3.55 -8.13 -9.62
CA MET A 76 3.83 -9.51 -9.22
C MET A 76 3.58 -9.79 -7.71
N ASN A 77 2.73 -8.99 -7.06
CA ASN A 77 2.46 -9.05 -5.62
C ASN A 77 3.70 -8.91 -4.71
N ARG A 78 4.77 -8.27 -5.19
CA ARG A 78 6.05 -8.13 -4.45
C ARG A 78 5.95 -7.31 -3.16
N GLN A 79 4.99 -6.38 -3.06
CA GLN A 79 4.79 -5.49 -1.92
C GLN A 79 6.10 -4.78 -1.52
N PRO A 80 6.70 -3.97 -2.43
CA PRO A 80 8.06 -3.47 -2.27
C PRO A 80 8.15 -2.20 -1.40
N ILE A 81 7.09 -1.81 -0.67
CA ILE A 81 7.03 -0.52 0.02
C ILE A 81 7.03 -0.76 1.52
N MET A 82 8.00 -0.15 2.20
CA MET A 82 8.08 -0.09 3.66
C MET A 82 7.66 1.30 4.14
N PHE A 83 7.03 1.35 5.31
CA PHE A 83 6.61 2.57 5.97
C PHE A 83 7.34 2.73 7.30
N SER A 84 7.60 3.97 7.68
CA SER A 84 8.10 4.32 9.00
C SER A 84 7.30 5.49 9.57
N TYR A 85 7.37 5.65 10.88
CA TYR A 85 6.78 6.78 11.60
C TYR A 85 7.85 7.49 12.42
N ASN A 86 7.92 8.81 12.30
CA ASN A 86 8.80 9.67 13.07
C ASN A 86 7.98 10.43 14.13
N PRO A 87 8.11 10.09 15.43
CA PRO A 87 7.36 10.73 16.50
C PRO A 87 7.79 12.18 16.77
N ALA A 88 9.00 12.60 16.37
CA ALA A 88 9.48 13.96 16.62
C ALA A 88 8.70 14.99 15.79
N ASP A 89 8.27 14.61 14.59
CA ASP A 89 7.60 15.48 13.63
C ASP A 89 6.15 15.07 13.33
N ASP A 90 5.64 14.00 13.97
CA ASP A 90 4.33 13.39 13.70
C ASP A 90 4.11 13.11 12.19
N THR A 91 5.13 12.53 11.55
CA THR A 91 5.12 12.23 10.11
C THR A 91 5.38 10.76 9.85
N ALA A 92 4.84 10.24 8.75
CA ALA A 92 5.21 8.94 8.21
C ALA A 92 6.09 9.09 6.97
N ALA A 93 6.94 8.12 6.68
CA ALA A 93 7.68 8.03 5.43
C ALA A 93 7.34 6.71 4.71
N ALA A 94 7.52 6.69 3.40
CA ALA A 94 7.42 5.47 2.59
C ALA A 94 8.69 5.30 1.76
N HIS A 95 9.24 4.09 1.78
CA HIS A 95 10.50 3.74 1.16
C HIS A 95 10.40 2.49 0.31
N ILE A 96 11.18 2.44 -0.77
CA ILE A 96 11.29 1.24 -1.60
C ILE A 96 12.26 0.25 -0.93
N ASP A 97 11.76 -0.96 -0.68
CA ASP A 97 12.56 -2.14 -0.35
C ASP A 97 13.26 -2.66 -1.61
N THR A 98 14.51 -2.24 -1.81
CA THR A 98 15.32 -2.67 -2.97
C THR A 98 15.61 -4.18 -2.97
N THR A 99 15.42 -4.87 -1.84
CA THR A 99 15.56 -6.34 -1.76
C THR A 99 14.35 -7.08 -2.31
N ALA A 100 13.21 -6.41 -2.51
CA ALA A 100 11.99 -6.99 -3.08
C ALA A 100 12.11 -7.29 -4.59
N GLY A 101 13.17 -6.78 -5.24
CA GLY A 101 13.50 -7.02 -6.65
C GLY A 101 12.66 -6.21 -7.65
N ASP A 102 13.20 -6.06 -8.87
CA ASP A 102 12.56 -5.39 -10.03
C ASP A 102 12.05 -3.96 -9.76
N GLU A 103 12.98 -3.02 -9.73
CA GLU A 103 12.75 -1.60 -9.44
C GLU A 103 11.91 -0.86 -10.49
N HIS A 104 11.71 -1.44 -11.69
CA HIS A 104 11.01 -0.77 -12.81
C HIS A 104 9.57 -0.37 -12.47
N HIS A 105 8.92 -1.12 -11.58
CA HIS A 105 7.54 -0.85 -11.16
C HIS A 105 7.43 -0.29 -9.74
N ALA A 106 8.53 -0.21 -8.99
CA ALA A 106 8.51 0.14 -7.58
C ALA A 106 7.95 1.55 -7.32
N MET A 107 8.22 2.51 -8.21
CA MET A 107 7.64 3.86 -8.10
C MET A 107 6.12 3.89 -8.32
N ASN A 108 5.59 3.03 -9.19
CA ASN A 108 4.13 2.89 -9.36
C ASN A 108 3.50 2.24 -8.13
N ASP A 109 4.10 1.14 -7.68
CA ASP A 109 3.68 0.44 -6.47
C ASP A 109 3.71 1.37 -5.25
N MET A 110 4.71 2.26 -5.17
CA MET A 110 4.79 3.30 -4.15
C MET A 110 3.63 4.28 -4.22
N GLY A 111 3.28 4.78 -5.40
CA GLY A 111 2.12 5.65 -5.57
C GLY A 111 0.81 4.98 -5.12
N ILE A 112 0.62 3.72 -5.49
CA ILE A 112 -0.56 2.92 -5.12
C ILE A 112 -0.59 2.70 -3.60
N ALA A 113 0.54 2.33 -2.99
CA ALA A 113 0.66 2.09 -1.55
C ALA A 113 0.45 3.39 -0.75
N LYS A 114 1.06 4.51 -1.19
CA LYS A 114 0.85 5.85 -0.61
C LYS A 114 -0.61 6.27 -0.66
N LEU A 115 -1.32 6.01 -1.76
CA LEU A 115 -2.74 6.31 -1.88
C LEU A 115 -3.59 5.49 -0.89
N HIS A 116 -3.32 4.18 -0.76
CA HIS A 116 -4.00 3.34 0.22
C HIS A 116 -3.72 3.78 1.65
N PHE A 117 -2.46 4.11 1.95
CA PHE A 117 -2.08 4.68 3.24
C PHE A 117 -2.88 5.94 3.54
N GLN A 118 -2.94 6.88 2.60
CA GLN A 118 -3.67 8.14 2.77
C GLN A 118 -5.16 7.90 3.02
N ILE A 119 -5.77 6.93 2.34
CA ILE A 119 -7.17 6.53 2.58
C ILE A 119 -7.34 5.95 3.98
N GLY A 120 -6.43 5.05 4.41
CA GLY A 120 -6.46 4.44 5.75
C GLY A 120 -6.22 5.43 6.89
N ALA A 121 -5.35 6.42 6.66
CA ALA A 121 -5.09 7.52 7.61
C ALA A 121 -6.27 8.52 7.70
N GLY A 122 -7.23 8.44 6.78
CA GLY A 122 -8.45 9.26 6.73
C GLY A 122 -8.25 10.67 6.17
N GLN A 123 -7.08 11.27 6.39
CA GLN A 123 -6.70 12.58 5.86
C GLN A 123 -5.18 12.75 5.88
N GLY A 124 -4.67 13.79 5.21
CA GLY A 124 -3.25 14.07 5.09
C GLY A 124 -2.78 14.05 3.63
N GLN A 125 -1.50 14.34 3.42
CA GLN A 125 -0.90 14.44 2.09
C GLN A 125 0.53 13.92 2.09
N TRP A 126 0.91 13.25 1.00
CA TRP A 126 2.28 12.80 0.75
C TRP A 126 3.08 13.84 -0.03
N ALA A 127 4.34 14.01 0.35
CA ALA A 127 5.35 14.51 -0.55
C ALA A 127 5.70 13.46 -1.63
N TRP A 128 6.15 13.95 -2.78
CA TRP A 128 6.58 13.14 -3.91
C TRP A 128 7.86 12.36 -3.60
N GLY A 129 8.08 11.27 -4.35
CA GLY A 129 9.34 10.51 -4.33
C GLY A 129 9.45 9.49 -3.19
N ASP A 130 10.53 8.70 -3.27
CA ASP A 130 10.97 7.78 -2.21
C ASP A 130 11.48 8.59 -1.02
N GLY A 131 11.02 8.26 0.19
CA GLY A 131 11.26 9.03 1.40
C GLY A 131 10.43 10.31 1.51
N GLY A 132 9.52 10.56 0.57
CA GLY A 132 8.55 11.64 0.70
C GLY A 132 7.68 11.43 1.94
N LEU A 133 7.60 12.46 2.79
CA LEU A 133 6.89 12.41 4.07
C LEU A 133 5.37 12.56 3.89
N PHE A 134 4.62 11.91 4.76
CA PHE A 134 3.20 12.11 4.96
C PHE A 134 2.98 13.07 6.11
N ILE A 135 2.22 14.12 5.85
CA ILE A 135 1.75 15.05 6.87
C ILE A 135 0.28 14.75 7.09
N HIS A 136 -0.05 14.20 8.26
CA HIS A 136 -1.44 14.06 8.71
C HIS A 136 -1.99 15.47 8.98
N LYS A 137 -3.24 15.71 8.63
CA LYS A 137 -3.89 17.04 8.76
C LYS A 137 -5.01 16.98 9.77
#